data_AF-B9RG91-F1
#
_entry.id   AF-B9RG91-F1
#
_cell.length_a   1.000
_cell.length_b   1.000
_cell.length_c   1.000
_cell.angle_alpha   90.00
_cell.angle_beta   90.00
_cell.angle_gamma   90.00
#
_symmetry.space_group_name_H-M   'P 1'
#
loop_
_entity.id
_entity.type
_entity.pdbx_description
1 polymer ?
#
loop_
_entity_poly.entity_id
_entity_poly.type
_entity_poly.pdbx_seq_one_letter_code
_entity_poly.pdbx_strand_id
1 'polypeptide(L)' 'MRITTFEIPFLRFLFLATMINAGLCQGNFSSAGCIQSEREALLTFKNDLTDTSNRLASWPGDGDCCRWSGITCDNRPCP' A
#
# COMPACT_ATOMS: atom_id res chain seq x y z
N MET A 1 -39.88 7.23 -5.29
CA MET A 1 -38.64 6.72 -4.66
C MET A 1 -38.06 7.84 -3.80
N ARG A 2 -38.49 7.94 -2.53
CA ARG A 2 -38.07 9.01 -1.62
C ARG A 2 -37.04 8.42 -0.66
N ILE A 3 -35.77 8.75 -0.89
CA ILE A 3 -34.71 8.52 0.07
C ILE A 3 -35.02 9.44 1.26
N THR A 4 -35.40 8.85 2.39
CA THR A 4 -35.82 9.56 3.59
C THR A 4 -34.63 10.35 4.15
N THR A 5 -34.91 11.56 4.63
CA THR A 5 -33.95 12.53 5.22
C THR A 5 -33.09 11.97 6.38
N PHE A 6 -33.44 10.80 6.90
CA PHE A 6 -32.79 10.11 8.02
C PHE A 6 -31.52 9.32 7.64
N GLU A 7 -31.38 8.93 6.36
CA GLU A 7 -30.18 8.23 5.85
C GLU A 7 -29.02 9.19 5.54
N ILE A 8 -29.30 10.50 5.44
CA ILE A 8 -28.33 11.55 5.15
C ILE A 8 -27.23 11.70 6.23
N PRO A 9 -27.52 11.70 7.55
CA PRO A 9 -26.47 11.74 8.57
C PRO A 9 -25.58 10.50 8.54
N PHE A 10 -26.14 9.33 8.24
CA PHE A 10 -25.38 8.08 8.13
C PHE A 10 -24.41 8.13 6.95
N LEU A 11 -24.88 8.56 5.78
CA LEU A 11 -24.03 8.78 4.61
C LEU A 11 -22.95 9.83 4.90
N ARG A 12 -23.28 10.95 5.57
CA ARG A 12 -22.29 11.96 5.97
C ARG A 12 -21.21 11.41 6.91
N PHE A 13 -21.60 10.56 7.86
CA PHE A 13 -20.66 9.89 8.76
C PHE A 13 -19.72 8.95 8.00
N LEU A 14 -20.25 8.17 7.06
CA LEU A 14 -19.45 7.31 6.17
C LEU A 14 -18.51 8.11 5.25
N PHE A 15 -18.97 9.24 4.71
CA PHE A 15 -18.13 10.14 3.93
C PHE A 15 -17.00 10.75 4.77
N LEU A 16 -17.25 11.15 6.02
CA LEU A 16 -16.20 11.66 6.90
C LEU A 16 -15.18 10.57 7.29
N ALA A 17 -15.64 9.35 7.56
CA ALA A 17 -14.78 8.22 7.91
C ALA A 17 -13.86 7.80 6.75
N THR A 18 -14.36 7.86 5.51
CA THR A 18 -13.57 7.51 4.31
C THR A 18 -12.53 8.58 3.96
N MET A 19 -12.83 9.87 4.17
CA MET A 19 -11.89 10.97 3.92
C MET A 19 -10.68 10.95 4.88
N ILE A 20 -10.83 10.41 6.10
CA ILE A 20 -9.71 10.19 7.03
C ILE A 20 -8.71 9.16 6.44
N ASN A 21 -9.19 8.27 5.58
CA ASN A 21 -8.39 7.18 5.00
C ASN A 21 -7.88 7.48 3.58
N ALA A 22 -8.23 8.63 3.00
CA ALA A 22 -7.98 8.94 1.59
C ALA A 22 -6.86 9.98 1.33
N GLY A 23 -6.16 10.47 2.37
CA GLY A 23 -5.27 11.63 2.20
C GLY A 23 -4.11 11.76 3.16
N LEU A 24 -3.66 10.69 3.81
CA LEU A 24 -2.42 10.73 4.59
C LEU A 24 -1.40 9.85 3.88
N CYS A 25 -0.28 10.45 3.45
CA CYS A 25 0.91 9.74 3.05
C CYS A 25 1.43 8.95 4.26
N GLN A 26 0.81 7.80 4.52
CA GLN A 26 1.14 6.91 5.64
C GLN A 26 2.28 5.99 5.22
N GLY A 27 3.35 6.61 4.69
CA GLY A 27 4.60 5.98 4.35
C GLY A 27 5.69 6.64 5.14
N ASN A 28 6.36 5.88 6.00
CA ASN A 28 7.56 6.35 6.68
C ASN A 28 8.66 6.45 5.61
N PHE A 29 8.75 7.61 4.93
CA PHE A 29 9.72 7.87 3.88
C PHE A 29 11.12 7.71 4.47
N SER A 30 11.64 6.49 4.34
CA SER A 30 13.03 6.18 4.60
C SER A 30 13.75 6.79 3.42
N SER A 31 14.57 7.80 3.65
CA SER A 31 15.24 8.62 2.63
C SER A 31 16.19 7.86 1.68
N ALA A 32 16.10 6.54 1.60
CA ALA A 32 16.87 5.68 0.71
C ALA A 32 16.19 4.33 0.35
N GLY A 33 14.92 4.07 0.75
CA GLY A 33 14.35 2.72 0.62
C GLY A 33 12.83 2.65 0.67
N CYS A 34 12.30 1.46 0.38
CA CYS A 34 10.87 1.21 0.43
C CYS A 34 10.34 1.23 1.87
N ILE A 35 9.09 1.65 2.04
CA ILE A 35 8.48 1.74 3.36
C ILE A 35 8.09 0.36 3.89
N GLN A 36 7.94 0.24 5.21
CA GLN A 36 7.64 -1.05 5.86
C GLN A 36 6.37 -1.72 5.31
N SER A 37 5.32 -0.94 5.02
CA SER A 37 4.06 -1.48 4.48
C SER A 37 4.19 -2.00 3.04
N GLU A 38 4.99 -1.36 2.20
CA GLU A 38 5.32 -1.87 0.85
C GLU A 38 6.07 -3.20 0.96
N ARG A 39 7.09 -3.25 1.84
CA ARG A 39 7.85 -4.46 2.10
C ARG A 39 6.96 -5.61 2.54
N GLU A 40 6.04 -5.36 3.47
CA GLU A 40 5.08 -6.37 3.96
C GLU A 40 4.13 -6.83 2.85
N ALA A 41 3.55 -5.90 2.08
CA ALA A 41 2.67 -6.24 0.97
C ALA A 41 3.36 -7.11 -0.09
N LEU A 42 4.62 -6.80 -0.41
CA LEU A 42 5.44 -7.55 -1.37
C LEU A 42 5.76 -8.97 -0.88
N LEU A 43 6.00 -9.14 0.42
CA LEU A 43 6.25 -10.47 1.01
C LEU A 43 4.97 -11.31 1.08
N THR A 44 3.84 -10.71 1.42
CA THR A 44 2.53 -11.36 1.32
C THR A 44 2.26 -11.80 -0.12
N PHE A 45 2.47 -10.91 -1.08
CA PHE A 45 2.33 -11.21 -2.51
C PHE A 45 3.24 -12.37 -2.96
N LYS A 46 4.49 -12.43 -2.48
CA LYS A 46 5.37 -13.57 -2.76
C LYS A 46 4.80 -14.88 -2.21
N ASN A 47 4.34 -14.89 -0.96
CA ASN A 47 3.82 -16.11 -0.33
C ASN A 47 2.55 -16.64 -1.01
N ASP A 48 1.74 -15.73 -1.55
CA ASP A 48 0.50 -16.08 -2.25
C ASP A 48 0.75 -16.57 -3.69
N LEU A 49 1.98 -16.41 -4.20
CA LEU A 49 2.36 -16.84 -5.54
C LEU A 49 3.24 -18.09 -5.52
N THR A 50 2.88 -19.07 -6.37
CA THR A 50 3.77 -20.19 -6.68
C THR A 50 4.76 -19.77 -7.76
N ASP A 51 5.95 -19.33 -7.34
CA ASP A 51 7.03 -18.89 -8.24
C ASP A 51 7.83 -20.07 -8.80
N THR A 52 7.27 -20.74 -9.81
CA THR A 52 7.95 -21.85 -10.52
C THR A 52 9.16 -21.41 -11.34
N SER A 53 9.24 -20.12 -11.68
CA SER A 53 10.28 -19.55 -12.54
C SER A 53 11.42 -18.90 -11.74
N ASN A 54 11.38 -18.95 -10.40
CA ASN A 54 12.34 -18.32 -9.49
C ASN A 54 12.57 -16.81 -9.77
N ARG A 55 11.55 -16.10 -10.28
CA ARG A 55 11.65 -14.67 -10.59
C ARG A 55 11.74 -13.81 -9.33
N LEU A 56 11.19 -14.29 -8.22
CA LEU A 56 11.14 -13.66 -6.90
C LEU A 56 12.22 -14.22 -5.95
N ALA A 57 13.23 -14.91 -6.49
CA ALA A 57 14.29 -15.53 -5.67
C ALA A 57 15.09 -14.52 -4.83
N SER A 58 15.19 -13.28 -5.30
CA SER A 58 15.88 -12.18 -4.59
C SER A 58 15.05 -11.57 -3.44
N TRP A 59 13.85 -12.08 -3.16
CA TRP A 59 12.93 -11.57 -2.16
C TRP A 59 12.83 -12.58 -1.00
N PRO A 60 12.83 -12.21 0.28
CA PRO A 60 13.41 -10.97 0.80
C PRO A 60 14.94 -11.02 0.65
N GLY A 61 15.51 -10.02 0.02
CA GLY A 61 16.94 -9.73 0.11
C GLY A 61 17.26 -8.87 1.34
N ASP A 62 18.55 -8.72 1.64
CA ASP A 62 19.02 -7.82 2.69
C ASP A 62 18.79 -6.35 2.30
N GLY A 63 18.26 -5.56 3.23
CA GLY A 63 18.07 -4.11 3.08
C GLY A 63 16.82 -3.73 2.27
N ASP A 64 16.96 -2.70 1.42
CA ASP A 64 15.85 -2.04 0.72
C ASP A 64 15.22 -2.91 -0.35
N CYS A 65 13.88 -3.00 -0.37
CA CYS A 65 13.19 -3.80 -1.38
C CYS A 65 13.31 -3.24 -2.81
N CYS A 66 13.74 -1.98 -2.98
CA CYS A 66 14.13 -1.41 -4.27
C CYS A 66 15.28 -2.17 -4.95
N ARG A 67 16.04 -2.96 -4.20
CA ARG A 67 17.15 -3.78 -4.70
C ARG A 67 16.69 -5.18 -5.12
N TRP A 68 15.45 -5.54 -4.84
CA TRP A 68 14.92 -6.84 -5.23
C TRP A 68 14.63 -6.87 -6.74
N SER A 69 14.86 -8.02 -7.35
CA SER A 69 14.67 -8.21 -8.80
C SER A 69 13.21 -7.95 -9.18
N GLY A 70 13.00 -7.12 -10.21
CA GLY A 70 11.67 -6.76 -10.71
C GLY A 70 10.95 -5.66 -9.92
N ILE A 71 11.57 -5.10 -8.88
CA ILE A 71 11.04 -3.92 -8.18
C ILE A 71 11.65 -2.66 -8.76
N THR A 72 10.80 -1.66 -9.01
CA THR A 72 11.22 -0.30 -9.31
C THR A 72 10.55 0.62 -8.30
N CYS A 73 11.33 1.32 -7.49
CA CYS A 73 10.82 2.28 -6.53
C CYS A 73 10.65 3.65 -7.18
N ASP A 74 9.53 4.30 -6.91
CA ASP A 74 9.38 5.72 -7.17
C ASP A 74 9.82 6.47 -5.90
N ASN A 75 11.01 7.06 -5.94
CA ASN A 75 11.55 7.85 -4.83
C ASN A 75 10.98 9.27 -4.79
N ARG A 76 9.89 9.54 -5.52
CA ARG A 76 9.20 10.83 -5.42
C ARG A 76 8.59 10.96 -4.03
N PRO A 77 8.91 12.02 -3.27
CA PRO A 77 8.16 12.31 -2.06
C PRO A 77 6.68 12.44 -2.42
N CYS A 78 5.83 11.85 -1.60
CA CYS A 78 4.39 12.05 -1.69
C CYS A 78 4.10 13.58 -1.70
N PRO A 79 3.34 14.13 -2.67
CA PRO A 79 3.04 15.56 -2.71
C PRO A 79 2.20 16.02 -1.52
#